data_AF-A0A441I2H4-F1
#
_entry.id   AF-A0A441I2H4-F1
#
_cell.length_a   1.000
_cell.length_b   1.000
_cell.length_c   1.000
_cell.angle_alpha   90.00
_cell.angle_beta   90.00
_cell.angle_gamma   90.00
#
_symmetry.space_group_name_H-M   'P 1'
#
loop_
_entity.id
_entity.type
_entity.pdbx_description
1 polymer ?
#
loop_
_entity_poly.entity_id
_entity_poly.type
_entity_poly.pdbx_seq_one_letter_code
_entity_poly.pdbx_strand_id
1 'polypeptide(L)' 'MTRSFVPKPKRTLQERIIDAEERGSRHLADANEAAEKGQKEKAEKLYDKGQFWLDRANKLRKWD' A
#
# COMPACT_ATOMS: atom_id res chain seq x y z
N MET A 1 -13.34 -6.26 35.05
CA MET A 1 -12.74 -6.51 33.72
C MET A 1 -13.68 -5.95 32.65
N THR A 2 -13.38 -4.78 32.11
CA THR A 2 -14.17 -4.19 31.00
C THR A 2 -13.69 -4.77 29.68
N ARG A 3 -14.54 -5.53 28.99
CA ARG A 3 -14.30 -5.91 27.58
C ARG A 3 -14.37 -4.63 26.74
N SER A 4 -13.22 -4.12 26.30
CA SER A 4 -13.18 -3.04 25.31
C SER A 4 -13.77 -3.56 24.00
N PHE A 5 -14.85 -2.93 23.54
CA PHE A 5 -15.43 -3.20 22.23
C PHE A 5 -14.52 -2.63 21.15
N VAL A 6 -13.81 -3.50 20.43
CA VAL A 6 -13.08 -3.09 19.22
C VAL A 6 -14.05 -3.21 18.05
N PRO A 7 -14.45 -2.10 17.40
CA PRO A 7 -15.33 -2.19 16.25
C PRO A 7 -14.64 -2.98 15.14
N LYS A 8 -15.39 -3.91 14.53
CA LYS A 8 -14.89 -4.65 13.37
C LYS A 8 -14.62 -3.67 12.21
N PRO A 9 -13.52 -3.85 11.46
CA PRO A 9 -13.26 -3.06 10.26
C PRO A 9 -14.43 -3.17 9.27
N LYS A 10 -14.81 -2.06 8.63
CA LYS A 10 -15.89 -2.01 7.64
C LYS A 10 -15.62 -2.86 6.39
N ARG A 11 -14.33 -2.96 6.00
CA ARG A 11 -13.86 -3.80 4.89
C ARG A 11 -13.26 -5.09 5.43
N THR A 12 -13.55 -6.19 4.74
CA THR A 12 -12.94 -7.50 4.94
C THR A 12 -11.41 -7.45 4.81
N LEU A 13 -10.72 -8.47 5.33
CA LEU A 13 -9.27 -8.58 5.15
C LEU A 13 -8.88 -8.60 3.67
N GLN A 14 -9.63 -9.33 2.85
CA GLN A 14 -9.39 -9.45 1.41
C GLN A 14 -9.52 -8.09 0.70
N GLU A 15 -10.60 -7.34 0.95
CA GLU A 15 -10.78 -6.00 0.35
C GLU A 15 -9.67 -5.03 0.75
N ARG A 16 -9.13 -5.16 1.97
CA ARG A 16 -8.02 -4.33 2.44
C ARG A 16 -6.69 -4.70 1.79
N ILE A 17 -6.48 -5.99 1.49
CA ILE A 17 -5.33 -6.47 0.74
C ILE A 17 -5.41 -5.93 -0.69
N ILE A 18 -6.55 -6.10 -1.36
CA ILE A 18 -6.77 -5.61 -2.73
C ILE A 18 -6.56 -4.09 -2.82
N ASP A 19 -7.13 -3.30 -1.90
CA ASP A 19 -6.95 -1.84 -1.88
C ASP A 19 -5.47 -1.44 -1.68
N ALA A 20 -4.72 -2.19 -0.87
CA ALA A 20 -3.30 -1.94 -0.69
C ALA A 20 -2.49 -2.30 -1.96
N GLU A 21 -2.80 -3.42 -2.62
CA GLU A 21 -2.14 -3.81 -3.86
C GLU A 21 -2.42 -2.86 -5.02
N GLU A 22 -3.67 -2.41 -5.16
CA GLU A 22 -4.07 -1.47 -6.20
C GLU A 22 -3.32 -0.14 -6.04
N ARG A 23 -3.26 0.38 -4.81
CA ARG A 23 -2.49 1.59 -4.50
C ARG A 23 -0.99 1.37 -4.73
N GLY A 24 -0.43 0.26 -4.25
CA GLY A 24 0.98 -0.06 -4.44
C GLY A 24 1.36 -0.09 -5.91
N SER A 25 0.62 -0.86 -6.71
CA SER A 25 0.81 -1.00 -8.15
C SER A 25 0.65 0.34 -8.88
N ARG A 26 -0.34 1.15 -8.49
CA ARG A 26 -0.55 2.47 -9.10
C ARG A 26 0.63 3.40 -8.88
N HIS A 27 1.14 3.49 -7.65
CA HIS A 27 2.28 4.35 -7.36
C HIS A 27 3.55 3.87 -8.05
N LEU A 28 3.76 2.55 -8.19
CA LEU A 28 4.88 2.02 -8.97
C LEU A 28 4.78 2.38 -10.45
N ALA A 29 3.58 2.31 -11.04
CA ALA A 29 3.37 2.74 -12.43
C ALA A 29 3.67 4.24 -12.61
N ASP A 30 3.12 5.08 -11.72
CA ASP A 30 3.36 6.53 -11.75
C ASP A 30 4.86 6.86 -11.49
N ALA A 31 5.56 6.07 -10.66
CA ALA A 31 7.00 6.19 -10.40
C ALA A 31 7.82 5.89 -11.65
N ASN A 32 7.51 4.81 -12.36
CA ASN A 32 8.16 4.44 -13.61
C ASN A 32 7.99 5.54 -14.67
N GLU A 33 6.76 6.06 -14.82
CA GLU A 33 6.50 7.18 -15.73
C GLU A 33 7.32 8.43 -15.35
N ALA A 34 7.43 8.75 -14.06
CA ALA A 34 8.25 9.86 -13.59
C ALA A 34 9.75 9.64 -13.87
N ALA A 35 10.23 8.42 -13.67
CA ALA A 35 11.62 8.04 -13.93
C ALA A 35 11.97 8.16 -15.42
N GLU A 36 11.09 7.70 -16.32
CA GLU A 36 11.24 7.82 -17.77
C GLU A 36 11.27 9.29 -18.23
N LYS A 37 10.55 10.17 -17.53
CA LYS A 37 10.57 11.63 -17.76
C LYS A 37 11.77 12.34 -17.12
N GLY A 38 12.69 11.61 -16.49
CA GLY A 38 13.84 12.17 -15.79
C GLY A 38 13.50 12.88 -14.47
N GLN A 39 12.29 12.75 -13.96
CA GLN A 39 11.80 13.39 -12.73
C GLN A 39 12.22 12.56 -11.50
N LYS A 40 13.52 12.44 -11.26
CA LYS A 40 14.11 11.50 -10.27
C LYS A 40 13.52 11.63 -8.87
N GLU A 41 13.47 12.84 -8.30
CA GLU A 41 12.93 13.06 -6.94
C GLU A 41 11.45 12.67 -6.82
N LYS A 42 10.67 12.85 -7.89
CA LYS A 42 9.26 12.46 -7.93
C LYS A 42 9.15 10.94 -8.00
N ALA A 43 9.96 10.29 -8.83
CA ALA A 43 9.99 8.84 -8.94
C ALA A 43 10.33 8.20 -7.59
N GLU A 44 11.37 8.68 -6.88
CA GLU A 44 11.76 8.17 -5.55
C GLU A 44 10.60 8.25 -4.54
N LYS A 45 9.94 9.41 -4.43
CA LYS A 45 8.78 9.57 -3.55
C LYS A 45 7.62 8.63 -3.89
N LEU A 46 7.41 8.35 -5.17
CA LEU A 46 6.38 7.43 -5.63
C LEU A 46 6.78 5.97 -5.39
N TYR A 47 8.05 5.60 -5.57
CA TYR A 47 8.57 4.29 -5.21
C TYR A 47 8.40 4.00 -3.72
N ASP A 48 8.79 4.94 -2.85
CA ASP A 48 8.62 4.80 -1.40
C ASP A 48 7.15 4.59 -1.02
N LYS A 49 6.24 5.34 -1.67
CA LYS A 49 4.80 5.22 -1.42
C LYS A 49 4.26 3.88 -1.94
N GLY A 50 4.71 3.43 -3.11
CA GLY A 50 4.38 2.13 -3.67
C GLY A 50 4.79 1.00 -2.73
N GLN A 51 6.05 1.04 -2.28
CA GLN A 51 6.59 0.06 -1.34
C GLN A 51 5.81 0.03 -0.03
N PHE A 52 5.48 1.20 0.54
CA PHE A 52 4.67 1.27 1.76
C PHE A 52 3.34 0.50 1.63
N TRP A 53 2.65 0.65 0.50
CA TRP A 53 1.37 -0.03 0.28
C TRP A 53 1.53 -1.53 0.05
N LEU A 54 2.57 -1.94 -0.67
CA LEU A 54 2.87 -3.37 -0.87
C LEU A 54 3.28 -4.05 0.44
N ASP A 55 4.11 -3.39 1.27
CA ASP A 55 4.45 -3.87 2.61
C ASP A 55 3.22 -3.99 3.50
N ARG A 56 2.28 -3.05 3.37
CA ARG A 56 0.99 -3.14 4.07
C ARG A 56 0.19 -4.36 3.60
N ALA A 57 0.16 -4.66 2.31
CA ALA A 57 -0.49 -5.87 1.79
C ALA A 57 0.18 -7.14 2.34
N ASN A 58 1.51 -7.18 2.38
CA ASN A 58 2.28 -8.29 2.94
C ASN A 58 2.00 -8.51 4.45
N LYS A 59 1.96 -7.42 5.23
CA LYS A 59 1.57 -7.49 6.65
C LYS A 59 0.16 -8.01 6.85
N LEU A 60 -0.78 -7.63 5.98
CA LEU A 60 -2.16 -8.14 6.05
C LEU A 60 -2.25 -9.63 5.69
N ARG A 61 -1.37 -10.10 4.79
CA ARG A 61 -1.21 -11.53 4.44
C ARG A 61 -0.46 -12.34 5.49
N LYS A 62 0.25 -11.68 6.40
CA LYS A 62 1.22 -12.30 7.33
C LYS A 62 2.35 -13.02 6.60
N TRP A 63 2.90 -12.36 5.58
CA TRP A 63 4.15 -12.79 4.95
C TRP A 63 5.32 -12.19 5.73
N ASP A 64 6.29 -13.04 6.07
CA ASP A 64 7.57 -12.69 6.72
C ASP A 64 8.62 -12.24 5.69
#